data_AF-A0A4P7AJL0-F1
#
_entry.id   AF-A0A4P7AJL0-F1
#
_cell.length_a   1.000
_cell.length_b   1.000
_cell.length_c   1.000
_cell.angle_alpha   90.00
_cell.angle_beta   90.00
_cell.angle_gamma   90.00
#
_symmetry.space_group_name_H-M   'P 1'
#
loop_
_entity.id
_entity.type
_entity.pdbx_description
1 polymer ?
#
loop_
_entity_poly.entity_id
_entity_poly.type
_entity_poly.pdbx_seq_one_letter_code
_entity_poly.pdbx_strand_id
1 'polypeptide(L)'
;MTFNLNKRQWVTKKLSTSYRITSQNAKFLNDVYFKEKNFIKSTKKSKDSFVYLVCNVFEQEKLYSSIINYISNYKDDEIFILSNTLNNSPSSPLNQFIGYLSNKGHLIHMTNSKSNEINKEESKNKIIVSTIHKSKGREKKLVIVFNFNNDYFDYFAKNEDSNKPTNLHYVALSRATHQTIIINHYKNKAANFLSKTKINSYLKFNVDENFKNLWLELNKQITNKQLVQNYNEKIITNVTSLFNNFNLINILEDFSNIKKNISNLKCDYTIKGLNNLVHFTKIKKDKQIQYLENVSSINGIFFPLYFQNDNGYIKEIINYFKDLYEQIELKKEENNIIKLLKRQKTRIKNIIKSYDDKKLNLLELVVFLHALNEGKFYRINQIKDMNWISEEQKYASNKIFEKLLSKNCLFEVPVSYLSDTLELSRFIDCIDIEKK
;
A
#
# COMPACT_ATOMS: atom_id res chain seq x y z
N MET A 1 -10.14 -36.64 1.54
CA MET A 1 -11.17 -37.51 2.12
C MET A 1 -12.54 -36.99 1.76
N THR A 2 -13.18 -37.59 0.77
CA THR A 2 -14.61 -37.38 0.48
C THR A 2 -15.41 -38.24 1.46
N PHE A 3 -16.30 -37.62 2.24
CA PHE A 3 -17.17 -38.34 3.17
C PHE A 3 -18.07 -39.30 2.40
N ASN A 4 -18.04 -40.58 2.76
CA ASN A 4 -18.84 -41.64 2.13
C ASN A 4 -20.25 -41.63 2.73
N LEU A 5 -21.00 -40.56 2.47
CA LEU A 5 -22.33 -40.33 3.06
C LEU A 5 -23.41 -41.26 2.48
N ASN A 6 -23.19 -41.88 1.33
CA ASN A 6 -24.07 -42.89 0.74
C ASN A 6 -23.36 -43.71 -0.37
N LYS A 7 -24.03 -44.76 -0.85
CA LYS A 7 -23.53 -45.67 -1.91
C LYS A 7 -23.67 -45.12 -3.35
N ARG A 8 -24.10 -43.86 -3.55
CA ARG A 8 -24.30 -43.29 -4.89
C ARG A 8 -22.98 -42.76 -5.44
N GLN A 9 -22.81 -42.85 -6.75
CA GLN A 9 -21.66 -42.26 -7.43
C GLN A 9 -21.78 -40.73 -7.45
N TRP A 10 -20.69 -40.06 -7.08
CA TRP A 10 -20.59 -38.60 -7.18
C TRP A 10 -20.48 -38.18 -8.65
N VAL A 11 -21.34 -37.26 -9.08
CA VAL A 11 -21.30 -36.68 -10.43
C VAL A 11 -20.87 -35.22 -10.33
N THR A 12 -19.78 -34.86 -11.02
CA THR A 12 -19.30 -33.49 -11.11
C THR A 12 -19.95 -32.75 -12.28
N LYS A 13 -20.61 -31.62 -12.00
CA LYS A 13 -21.15 -30.71 -13.03
C LYS A 13 -20.32 -29.43 -13.06
N LYS A 14 -20.03 -28.91 -14.26
CA LYS A 14 -19.26 -27.67 -14.46
C LYS A 14 -20.20 -26.53 -14.78
N LEU A 15 -20.00 -25.38 -14.13
CA LEU A 15 -20.66 -24.13 -14.48
C LEU A 15 -19.75 -23.35 -15.43
N SER A 16 -20.20 -23.12 -16.66
CA SER A 16 -19.43 -22.43 -17.71
C SER A 16 -19.95 -21.03 -18.04
N THR A 17 -21.10 -20.64 -17.50
CA THR A 17 -21.72 -19.33 -17.77
C THR A 17 -21.50 -18.38 -16.60
N SER A 18 -21.00 -17.18 -16.88
CA SER A 18 -20.78 -16.11 -15.91
C SER A 18 -21.66 -14.91 -16.23
N TYR A 19 -22.40 -14.46 -15.23
CA TYR A 19 -23.18 -13.20 -15.26
C TYR A 19 -22.42 -12.02 -14.64
N ARG A 20 -21.23 -12.29 -14.08
CA ARG A 20 -20.41 -11.35 -13.31
C ARG A 20 -19.50 -10.50 -14.20
N ILE A 21 -18.71 -11.17 -15.03
CA ILE A 21 -17.70 -10.53 -15.88
C ILE A 21 -18.28 -10.22 -17.26
N THR A 22 -17.67 -9.28 -17.98
CA THR A 22 -18.06 -8.96 -19.35
C THR A 22 -17.63 -10.05 -20.34
N SER A 23 -18.26 -10.10 -21.51
CA SER A 23 -17.91 -11.00 -22.61
C SER A 23 -16.47 -10.80 -23.06
N GLN A 24 -15.96 -9.57 -23.09
CA GLN A 24 -14.59 -9.26 -23.47
C GLN A 24 -13.57 -9.66 -22.39
N ASN A 25 -13.91 -9.52 -21.10
CA ASN A 25 -13.08 -10.07 -20.01
C ASN A 25 -13.05 -11.61 -20.06
N ALA A 26 -14.20 -12.24 -20.30
CA ALA A 26 -14.28 -13.69 -20.49
C ALA A 26 -13.45 -14.14 -21.70
N LYS A 27 -13.48 -13.36 -22.79
CA LYS A 27 -12.67 -13.61 -23.99
C LYS A 27 -11.18 -13.54 -23.69
N PHE A 28 -10.70 -12.51 -22.99
CA PHE A 28 -9.30 -12.44 -22.56
C PHE A 28 -8.91 -13.67 -21.72
N LEU A 29 -9.77 -14.05 -20.76
CA LEU A 29 -9.52 -15.22 -19.93
C LEU A 29 -9.42 -16.50 -20.77
N ASN A 30 -10.34 -16.73 -21.71
CA ASN A 30 -10.31 -17.91 -22.57
C ASN A 30 -9.10 -17.90 -23.52
N ASP A 31 -8.90 -16.81 -24.26
CA ASP A 31 -7.87 -16.68 -25.31
C ASP A 31 -6.46 -16.65 -24.71
N VAL A 32 -6.24 -15.82 -23.68
CA VAL A 32 -4.91 -15.50 -23.17
C VAL A 32 -4.56 -16.32 -21.94
N TYR A 33 -5.42 -16.33 -20.92
CA TYR A 33 -5.13 -16.99 -19.64
C TYR A 33 -5.28 -18.52 -19.73
N PHE A 34 -6.34 -19.00 -20.38
CA PHE A 34 -6.61 -20.42 -20.56
C PHE A 34 -6.11 -20.99 -21.89
N LYS A 35 -5.41 -20.18 -22.70
CA LYS A 35 -4.79 -20.56 -23.98
C LYS A 35 -5.81 -21.16 -24.95
N GLU A 36 -6.81 -20.34 -25.33
CA GLU A 36 -7.91 -20.65 -26.26
C GLU A 36 -8.89 -21.74 -25.79
N LYS A 37 -8.89 -22.06 -24.49
CA LYS A 37 -9.92 -22.93 -23.91
C LYS A 37 -11.14 -22.10 -23.54
N ASN A 38 -12.25 -22.33 -24.24
CA ASN A 38 -13.52 -21.64 -24.06
C ASN A 38 -14.28 -22.07 -22.78
N PHE A 39 -13.67 -21.87 -21.60
CA PHE A 39 -14.25 -22.26 -20.33
C PHE A 39 -15.36 -21.35 -19.85
N ILE A 40 -15.28 -20.05 -20.15
CA ILE A 40 -16.21 -19.04 -19.63
C ILE A 40 -17.03 -18.43 -20.76
N LYS A 41 -18.35 -18.50 -20.66
CA LYS A 41 -19.30 -17.78 -21.50
C LYS A 41 -19.88 -16.63 -20.69
N SER A 42 -19.98 -15.45 -21.27
CA SER A 42 -20.66 -14.30 -20.66
C SER A 42 -21.52 -13.57 -21.67
N THR A 43 -22.70 -13.15 -21.23
CA THR A 43 -23.68 -12.39 -22.02
C THR A 43 -23.58 -10.88 -21.78
N LYS A 44 -22.79 -10.44 -20.79
CA LYS A 44 -22.68 -9.03 -20.41
C LYS A 44 -21.70 -8.29 -21.33
N LYS A 45 -22.19 -7.41 -22.19
CA LYS A 45 -21.35 -6.63 -23.11
C LYS A 45 -20.86 -5.32 -22.47
N SER A 46 -19.58 -4.97 -22.69
CA SER A 46 -19.04 -3.64 -22.42
C SER A 46 -17.94 -3.32 -23.42
N LYS A 47 -17.94 -2.10 -23.97
CA LYS A 47 -16.87 -1.65 -24.88
C LYS A 47 -15.54 -1.53 -24.11
N ASP A 48 -14.44 -1.93 -24.73
CA ASP A 48 -13.07 -1.80 -24.22
C ASP A 48 -12.88 -2.31 -22.78
N SER A 49 -13.60 -3.38 -22.40
CA SER A 49 -13.61 -3.85 -21.01
C SER A 49 -12.27 -4.44 -20.56
N PHE A 50 -11.33 -4.71 -21.45
CA PHE A 50 -10.04 -5.29 -21.09
C PHE A 50 -8.91 -4.56 -21.80
N VAL A 51 -7.94 -4.07 -21.03
CA VAL A 51 -6.75 -3.38 -21.53
C VAL A 51 -5.51 -3.95 -20.85
N TYR A 52 -4.51 -4.33 -21.64
CA TYR A 52 -3.17 -4.65 -21.15
C TYR A 52 -2.23 -3.50 -21.50
N LEU A 53 -2.01 -2.59 -20.55
CA LEU A 53 -1.19 -1.39 -20.73
C LEU A 53 0.28 -1.67 -20.43
N VAL A 54 1.14 -1.46 -21.42
CA VAL A 54 2.60 -1.46 -21.27
C VAL A 54 3.08 -0.01 -21.20
N CYS A 55 3.64 0.40 -20.07
CA CYS A 55 4.04 1.79 -19.82
C CYS A 55 5.30 1.90 -18.94
N ASN A 56 5.83 3.10 -18.77
CA ASN A 56 6.74 3.40 -17.65
C ASN A 56 5.93 3.73 -16.38
N VAL A 57 5.83 2.79 -15.44
CA VAL A 57 5.06 2.91 -14.20
C VAL A 57 5.63 3.94 -13.22
N PHE A 58 6.86 4.44 -13.44
CA PHE A 58 7.45 5.51 -12.63
C PHE A 58 7.09 6.91 -13.15
N GLU A 59 6.62 7.02 -14.40
CA GLU A 59 6.16 8.27 -15.01
C GLU A 59 4.66 8.50 -14.71
N GLN A 60 4.36 8.91 -13.47
CA GLN A 60 2.98 8.97 -12.96
C GLN A 60 2.02 9.80 -13.80
N GLU A 61 2.50 10.88 -14.40
CA GLU A 61 1.68 11.73 -15.27
C GLU A 61 1.31 11.04 -16.58
N LYS A 62 2.28 10.40 -17.25
CA LYS A 62 2.02 9.62 -18.47
C LYS A 62 1.15 8.40 -18.19
N LEU A 63 1.37 7.73 -17.05
CA LEU A 63 0.52 6.63 -16.62
C LEU A 63 -0.92 7.11 -16.39
N TYR A 64 -1.11 8.20 -15.65
CA TYR A 64 -2.43 8.77 -15.40
C TYR A 64 -3.13 9.20 -16.70
N SER A 65 -2.45 9.90 -17.60
CA SER A 65 -3.03 10.34 -18.89
C SER A 65 -3.47 9.15 -19.76
N SER A 66 -2.82 8.00 -19.64
CA SER A 66 -3.19 6.78 -20.37
C SER A 66 -4.48 6.13 -19.90
N ILE A 67 -4.85 6.34 -18.63
CA ILE A 67 -5.97 5.64 -18.01
C ILE A 67 -7.06 6.56 -17.44
N ILE A 68 -6.88 7.88 -17.47
CA ILE A 68 -7.84 8.84 -16.94
C ILE A 68 -9.21 8.72 -17.61
N ASN A 69 -9.26 8.49 -18.92
CA ASN A 69 -10.52 8.30 -19.64
C ASN A 69 -11.29 7.07 -19.16
N TYR A 70 -10.62 6.07 -18.58
CA TYR A 70 -11.28 4.93 -17.95
C TYR A 70 -11.72 5.27 -16.53
N ILE A 71 -10.85 5.89 -15.73
CA ILE A 71 -11.15 6.28 -14.35
C ILE A 71 -12.33 7.24 -14.29
N SER A 72 -12.41 8.21 -15.21
CA SER A 72 -13.45 9.25 -15.23
C SER A 72 -14.87 8.71 -15.50
N ASN A 73 -14.99 7.50 -16.05
CA ASN A 73 -16.28 6.85 -16.33
C ASN A 73 -16.92 6.22 -15.09
N TYR A 74 -16.21 6.18 -13.95
CA TYR A 74 -16.68 5.51 -12.74
C TYR A 74 -16.59 6.44 -11.53
N LYS A 75 -17.40 6.16 -10.52
CA LYS A 75 -17.22 6.79 -9.21
C LYS A 75 -15.97 6.22 -8.54
N ASP A 76 -15.34 7.01 -7.68
CA ASP A 76 -14.12 6.60 -6.98
C ASP A 76 -14.33 5.27 -6.22
N ASP A 77 -15.48 5.09 -5.57
CA ASP A 77 -15.85 3.84 -4.85
C ASP A 77 -16.28 2.68 -5.75
N GLU A 78 -16.30 2.84 -7.06
CA GLU A 78 -16.53 1.78 -8.04
C GLU A 78 -15.23 1.24 -8.65
N ILE A 79 -14.08 1.71 -8.14
CA ILE A 79 -12.75 1.39 -8.64
C ILE A 79 -11.95 0.60 -7.61
N PHE A 80 -11.33 -0.50 -8.06
CA PHE A 80 -10.24 -1.18 -7.34
C PHE A 80 -8.89 -0.92 -8.01
N ILE A 81 -7.87 -0.70 -7.19
CA ILE A 81 -6.47 -0.87 -7.57
C ILE A 81 -5.91 -2.06 -6.78
N LEU A 82 -5.47 -3.08 -7.49
CA LEU A 82 -4.98 -4.33 -6.92
C LEU A 82 -3.48 -4.49 -7.15
N SER A 83 -2.80 -5.05 -6.16
CA SER A 83 -1.39 -5.42 -6.22
C SER A 83 -1.16 -6.72 -5.43
N ASN A 84 -0.03 -7.38 -5.63
CA ASN A 84 0.35 -8.54 -4.81
C ASN A 84 0.64 -8.13 -3.36
N THR A 85 1.18 -6.92 -3.16
CA THR A 85 1.52 -6.36 -1.85
C THR A 85 1.23 -4.86 -1.81
N LEU A 86 0.92 -4.36 -0.61
CA LEU A 86 0.83 -2.93 -0.29
C LEU A 86 1.98 -2.45 0.59
N ASN A 87 2.77 -3.37 1.15
CA ASN A 87 3.94 -3.07 1.98
C ASN A 87 5.15 -2.83 1.07
N ASN A 88 5.06 -1.78 0.27
CA ASN A 88 6.12 -1.39 -0.63
C ASN A 88 6.81 -0.13 -0.12
N SER A 89 8.07 0.03 -0.50
CA SER A 89 8.81 1.28 -0.29
C SER A 89 7.98 2.51 -0.70
N PRO A 90 8.15 3.67 -0.04
CA PRO A 90 7.58 4.95 -0.49
C PRO A 90 7.81 5.20 -1.98
N SER A 91 8.95 4.76 -2.52
CA SER A 91 9.34 4.92 -3.91
C SER A 91 8.69 3.93 -4.88
N SER A 92 7.85 3.01 -4.41
CA SER A 92 7.23 2.03 -5.29
C SER A 92 6.26 2.68 -6.28
N PRO A 93 6.13 2.12 -7.50
CA PRO A 93 5.23 2.66 -8.51
C PRO A 93 3.79 2.83 -8.03
N LEU A 94 3.30 1.86 -7.25
CA LEU A 94 1.94 1.90 -6.69
C LEU A 94 1.75 3.09 -5.73
N ASN A 95 2.66 3.29 -4.77
CA ASN A 95 2.56 4.39 -3.81
C ASN A 95 2.70 5.75 -4.50
N GLN A 96 3.60 5.85 -5.47
CA GLN A 96 3.75 7.06 -6.30
C GLN A 96 2.47 7.36 -7.09
N PHE A 97 1.84 6.34 -7.68
CA PHE A 97 0.62 6.49 -8.46
C PHE A 97 -0.57 6.89 -7.59
N ILE A 98 -0.71 6.28 -6.42
CA ILE A 98 -1.75 6.61 -5.44
C ILE A 98 -1.60 8.05 -4.93
N GLY A 99 -0.37 8.46 -4.60
CA GLY A 99 -0.08 9.85 -4.25
C GLY A 99 -0.43 10.82 -5.38
N TYR A 100 -0.16 10.43 -6.63
CA TYR A 100 -0.53 11.22 -7.81
C TYR A 100 -2.06 11.32 -8.00
N LEU A 101 -2.80 10.22 -7.88
CA LEU A 101 -4.28 10.21 -7.92
C LEU A 101 -4.88 11.12 -6.84
N SER A 102 -4.32 11.05 -5.64
CA SER A 102 -4.74 11.89 -4.52
C SER A 102 -4.51 13.38 -4.81
N ASN A 103 -3.36 13.74 -5.40
CA ASN A 103 -3.09 15.10 -5.87
C ASN A 103 -4.05 15.56 -6.99
N LYS A 104 -4.52 14.63 -7.84
CA LYS A 104 -5.57 14.89 -8.84
C LYS A 104 -6.99 14.93 -8.26
N GLY A 105 -7.11 14.75 -6.95
CA GLY A 105 -8.36 14.95 -6.23
C GLY A 105 -9.19 13.68 -6.00
N HIS A 106 -8.65 12.49 -6.28
CA HIS A 106 -9.30 11.25 -5.88
C HIS A 106 -9.10 10.97 -4.39
N LEU A 107 -10.14 10.46 -3.73
CA LEU A 107 -10.00 9.93 -2.37
C LEU A 107 -9.55 8.47 -2.45
N ILE A 108 -8.69 8.06 -1.53
CA ILE A 108 -8.04 6.74 -1.52
C ILE A 108 -8.34 6.05 -0.19
N HIS A 109 -8.77 4.78 -0.26
CA HIS A 109 -8.80 3.88 0.89
C HIS A 109 -7.82 2.73 0.64
N MET A 110 -6.70 2.72 1.36
CA MET A 110 -5.75 1.60 1.32
C MET A 110 -6.06 0.62 2.45
N THR A 111 -6.31 -0.65 2.10
CA THR A 111 -6.65 -1.68 3.11
C THR A 111 -5.46 -1.93 4.03
N ASN A 112 -5.70 -1.95 5.34
CA ASN A 112 -4.66 -2.31 6.32
C ASN A 112 -4.27 -3.78 6.15
N SER A 113 -3.00 -4.13 6.39
CA SER A 113 -2.52 -5.52 6.37
C SER A 113 -3.11 -6.36 7.50
N LYS A 114 -3.44 -5.75 8.65
CA LYS A 114 -3.91 -6.45 9.87
C LYS A 114 -5.40 -6.84 9.86
N SER A 115 -6.27 -6.12 9.16
CA SER A 115 -7.70 -6.45 9.11
C SER A 115 -8.05 -7.27 7.86
N ASN A 116 -8.84 -8.34 8.02
CA ASN A 116 -9.27 -9.15 6.87
C ASN A 116 -10.40 -8.50 6.06
N GLU A 117 -11.07 -7.51 6.63
CA GLU A 117 -12.20 -6.84 6.00
C GLU A 117 -11.89 -5.41 5.56
N ILE A 118 -12.33 -5.06 4.35
CA ILE A 118 -12.41 -3.67 3.88
C ILE A 118 -13.68 -3.08 4.50
N ASN A 119 -13.50 -2.08 5.36
CA ASN A 119 -14.59 -1.34 6.00
C ASN A 119 -15.39 -0.57 4.93
N LYS A 120 -16.69 -0.86 4.82
CA LYS A 120 -17.57 -0.26 3.79
C LYS A 120 -17.74 1.25 4.01
N GLU A 121 -17.73 1.71 5.25
CA GLU A 121 -17.92 3.12 5.58
C GLU A 121 -16.67 3.95 5.24
N GLU A 122 -15.49 3.45 5.61
CA GLU A 122 -14.21 4.10 5.31
C GLU A 122 -13.87 4.13 3.81
N SER A 123 -14.40 3.17 3.05
CA SER A 123 -14.17 3.05 1.60
C SER A 123 -15.18 3.81 0.74
N LYS A 124 -16.26 4.34 1.34
CA LYS A 124 -17.29 5.10 0.63
C LYS A 124 -16.68 6.33 -0.04
N ASN A 125 -17.06 6.60 -1.29
CA ASN A 125 -16.52 7.68 -2.13
C ASN A 125 -15.00 7.62 -2.40
N LYS A 126 -14.32 6.49 -2.15
CA LYS A 126 -12.85 6.37 -2.33
C LYS A 126 -12.47 5.24 -3.28
N ILE A 127 -11.41 5.45 -4.05
CA ILE A 127 -10.71 4.40 -4.78
C ILE A 127 -10.10 3.44 -3.77
N ILE A 128 -10.46 2.17 -3.87
CA ILE A 128 -9.99 1.16 -2.92
C ILE A 128 -8.72 0.52 -3.46
N VAL A 129 -7.65 0.57 -2.66
CA VAL A 129 -6.37 -0.05 -2.94
C VAL A 129 -6.20 -1.25 -2.01
N SER A 130 -6.07 -2.44 -2.59
CA SER A 130 -6.04 -3.71 -1.84
C SER A 130 -4.99 -4.67 -2.39
N THR A 131 -4.57 -5.64 -1.58
CA THR A 131 -3.91 -6.82 -2.14
C THR A 131 -4.90 -7.68 -2.92
N ILE A 132 -4.41 -8.45 -3.89
CA ILE A 132 -5.22 -9.40 -4.65
C ILE A 132 -5.89 -10.43 -3.73
N HIS A 133 -5.17 -10.93 -2.72
CA HIS A 133 -5.71 -11.84 -1.71
C HIS A 133 -6.96 -11.26 -1.01
N LYS A 134 -6.88 -10.01 -0.53
CA LYS A 134 -7.97 -9.36 0.21
C LYS A 134 -9.16 -8.94 -0.67
N SER A 135 -8.96 -8.90 -1.99
CA SER A 135 -10.04 -8.67 -2.95
C SER A 135 -10.92 -9.92 -3.19
N LYS A 136 -10.56 -11.09 -2.63
CA LYS A 136 -11.34 -12.31 -2.81
C LYS A 136 -12.76 -12.12 -2.26
N GLY A 137 -13.76 -12.51 -3.06
CA GLY A 137 -15.18 -12.32 -2.71
C GLY A 137 -15.71 -10.89 -2.90
N ARG A 138 -14.89 -9.95 -3.39
CA ARG A 138 -15.30 -8.56 -3.66
C ARG A 138 -15.22 -8.25 -5.15
N GLU A 139 -15.98 -7.26 -5.57
CA GLU A 139 -16.15 -6.86 -6.97
C GLU A 139 -16.23 -5.34 -7.09
N LYS A 140 -15.71 -4.81 -8.19
CA LYS A 140 -15.83 -3.39 -8.57
C LYS A 140 -16.07 -3.26 -10.06
N LYS A 141 -16.54 -2.09 -10.52
CA LYS A 141 -16.82 -1.87 -11.94
C LYS A 141 -15.51 -1.81 -12.72
N LEU A 142 -14.57 -0.98 -12.27
CA LEU A 142 -13.22 -0.88 -12.81
C LEU A 142 -12.22 -1.54 -11.86
N VAL A 143 -11.32 -2.36 -12.40
CA VAL A 143 -10.20 -2.94 -11.65
C VAL A 143 -8.91 -2.67 -12.41
N ILE A 144 -7.97 -2.03 -11.72
CA ILE A 144 -6.61 -1.77 -12.21
C ILE A 144 -5.67 -2.72 -11.46
N VAL A 145 -4.94 -3.55 -12.18
CA VAL A 145 -4.02 -4.55 -11.59
C VAL A 145 -2.58 -4.14 -11.86
N PHE A 146 -1.85 -3.80 -10.80
CA PHE A 146 -0.42 -3.55 -10.83
C PHE A 146 0.38 -4.84 -10.67
N ASN A 147 1.56 -4.89 -11.29
CA ASN A 147 2.54 -5.97 -11.17
C ASN A 147 1.96 -7.35 -11.51
N PHE A 148 1.10 -7.41 -12.53
CA PHE A 148 0.66 -8.67 -13.13
C PHE A 148 1.67 -9.12 -14.18
N ASN A 149 2.83 -9.57 -13.73
CA ASN A 149 3.97 -9.90 -14.58
C ASN A 149 4.70 -11.14 -14.04
N ASN A 150 5.79 -11.54 -14.70
CA ASN A 150 6.50 -12.76 -14.31
C ASN A 150 7.23 -12.64 -12.96
N ASP A 151 7.61 -11.42 -12.57
CA ASP A 151 8.32 -11.15 -11.31
C ASP A 151 7.52 -11.58 -10.06
N TYR A 152 6.21 -11.79 -10.20
CA TYR A 152 5.40 -12.38 -9.14
C TYR A 152 6.02 -13.67 -8.58
N PHE A 153 6.54 -14.53 -9.45
CA PHE A 153 7.16 -15.80 -9.06
C PHE A 153 8.49 -15.56 -8.34
N ASP A 154 9.25 -14.55 -8.72
CA ASP A 154 10.55 -14.23 -8.11
C ASP A 154 10.40 -13.71 -6.67
N TYR A 155 9.29 -13.03 -6.36
CA TYR A 155 9.09 -12.38 -5.06
C TYR A 155 8.07 -13.06 -4.14
N PHE A 156 6.98 -13.63 -4.69
CA PHE A 156 5.84 -14.11 -3.90
C PHE A 156 5.62 -15.63 -4.01
N ALA A 157 5.98 -16.23 -5.13
CA ALA A 157 5.75 -17.64 -5.42
C ALA A 157 7.03 -18.35 -5.87
N LYS A 158 8.12 -18.16 -5.10
CA LYS A 158 9.49 -18.61 -5.42
C LYS A 158 9.59 -20.11 -5.71
N ASN A 159 8.72 -20.91 -5.08
CA ASN A 159 8.71 -22.37 -5.20
C ASN A 159 7.66 -22.88 -6.20
N GLU A 160 6.97 -21.98 -6.93
CA GLU A 160 5.94 -22.35 -7.89
C GLU A 160 6.44 -22.28 -9.35
N ASP A 161 5.84 -23.10 -10.22
CA ASP A 161 6.16 -23.11 -11.65
C ASP A 161 5.60 -21.87 -12.36
N SER A 162 6.47 -20.96 -12.79
CA SER A 162 6.08 -19.72 -13.50
C SER A 162 5.29 -19.93 -14.80
N ASN A 163 5.32 -21.14 -15.38
CA ASN A 163 4.53 -21.49 -16.56
C ASN A 163 3.08 -21.87 -16.23
N LYS A 164 2.72 -21.92 -14.94
CA LYS A 164 1.37 -22.20 -14.45
C LYS A 164 0.86 -21.02 -13.63
N PRO A 165 -0.38 -20.58 -13.87
CA PRO A 165 -0.95 -19.51 -13.07
C PRO A 165 -1.38 -20.03 -11.70
N THR A 166 -1.28 -19.16 -10.70
CA THR A 166 -1.86 -19.37 -9.37
C THR A 166 -3.32 -18.93 -9.32
N ASN A 167 -4.05 -19.35 -8.28
CA ASN A 167 -5.44 -18.91 -8.05
C ASN A 167 -5.56 -17.39 -7.94
N LEU A 168 -4.51 -16.69 -7.48
CA LEU A 168 -4.52 -15.24 -7.35
C LEU A 168 -4.57 -14.53 -8.70
N HIS A 169 -3.92 -15.10 -9.71
CA HIS A 169 -3.96 -14.53 -11.05
C HIS A 169 -5.39 -14.53 -11.59
N TYR A 170 -6.10 -15.65 -11.45
CA TYR A 170 -7.52 -15.73 -11.81
C TYR A 170 -8.38 -14.76 -10.99
N VAL A 171 -8.13 -14.66 -9.67
CA VAL A 171 -8.82 -13.71 -8.80
C VAL A 171 -8.66 -12.29 -9.32
N ALA A 172 -7.44 -11.83 -9.57
CA ALA A 172 -7.15 -10.48 -10.05
C ALA A 172 -7.90 -10.14 -11.34
N LEU A 173 -7.89 -11.06 -12.31
CA LEU A 173 -8.53 -10.86 -13.63
C LEU A 173 -10.07 -10.89 -13.57
N SER A 174 -10.66 -11.51 -12.54
CA SER A 174 -12.10 -11.70 -12.41
C SER A 174 -12.78 -10.74 -11.42
N ARG A 175 -12.04 -9.80 -10.81
CA ARG A 175 -12.62 -8.82 -9.86
C ARG A 175 -13.51 -7.76 -10.53
N ALA A 176 -13.29 -7.49 -11.81
CA ALA A 176 -14.03 -6.47 -12.55
C ALA A 176 -15.37 -6.98 -13.05
N THR A 177 -16.40 -6.16 -12.86
CA THR A 177 -17.72 -6.40 -13.45
C THR A 177 -17.93 -5.65 -14.76
N HIS A 178 -17.13 -4.62 -15.05
CA HIS A 178 -17.24 -3.81 -16.27
C HIS A 178 -15.92 -3.63 -17.00
N GLN A 179 -14.80 -3.36 -16.32
CA GLN A 179 -13.51 -3.11 -16.98
C GLN A 179 -12.31 -3.55 -16.14
N THR A 180 -11.35 -4.22 -16.78
CA THR A 180 -10.05 -4.60 -16.22
C THR A 180 -8.93 -3.91 -16.99
N ILE A 181 -8.00 -3.28 -16.27
CA ILE A 181 -6.76 -2.72 -16.82
C ILE A 181 -5.59 -3.40 -16.13
N ILE A 182 -4.72 -4.06 -16.88
CA ILE A 182 -3.43 -4.52 -16.38
C ILE A 182 -2.40 -3.43 -16.66
N ILE A 183 -1.61 -3.08 -15.66
CA ILE A 183 -0.46 -2.20 -15.80
C ILE A 183 0.80 -3.06 -15.73
N ASN A 184 1.57 -3.07 -16.81
CA ASN A 184 2.86 -3.72 -16.89
C ASN A 184 3.96 -2.72 -17.20
N HIS A 185 5.06 -2.81 -16.45
CA HIS A 185 6.23 -2.01 -16.76
C HIS A 185 6.95 -2.56 -17.99
N TYR A 186 7.41 -1.68 -18.87
CA TYR A 186 8.02 -2.08 -20.15
C TYR A 186 9.31 -2.91 -20.01
N LYS A 187 10.00 -2.85 -18.86
CA LYS A 187 11.17 -3.73 -18.59
C LYS A 187 10.79 -5.10 -18.04
N ASN A 188 9.52 -5.33 -17.75
CA ASN A 188 9.09 -6.52 -17.01
C ASN A 188 8.33 -7.44 -17.97
N LYS A 189 8.78 -8.70 -18.02
CA LYS A 189 8.18 -9.72 -18.88
C LYS A 189 6.74 -9.99 -18.43
N ALA A 190 5.80 -10.09 -19.38
CA ALA A 190 4.47 -10.57 -19.03
C ALA A 190 4.55 -12.00 -18.47
N ALA A 191 3.64 -12.37 -17.58
CA ALA A 191 3.66 -13.69 -16.94
C ALA A 191 3.77 -14.82 -17.97
N ASN A 192 4.67 -15.78 -17.71
CA ASN A 192 5.04 -16.83 -18.69
C ASN A 192 3.85 -17.70 -19.10
N PHE A 193 2.90 -17.92 -18.20
CA PHE A 193 1.71 -18.74 -18.48
C PHE A 193 0.72 -18.12 -19.48
N LEU A 194 0.80 -16.81 -19.75
CA LEU A 194 -0.11 -16.14 -20.69
C LEU A 194 0.22 -16.48 -22.16
N SER A 195 -0.80 -16.63 -23.00
CA SER A 195 -0.62 -16.81 -24.44
C SER A 195 0.00 -15.56 -25.08
N LYS A 196 1.27 -15.65 -25.48
CA LYS A 196 2.02 -14.56 -26.11
C LYS A 196 1.51 -14.19 -27.50
N THR A 197 0.89 -15.12 -28.22
CA THR A 197 0.32 -14.84 -29.54
C THR A 197 -1.00 -14.07 -29.45
N LYS A 198 -1.83 -14.38 -28.45
CA LYS A 198 -3.15 -13.76 -28.28
C LYS A 198 -3.11 -12.45 -27.51
N ILE A 199 -2.17 -12.29 -26.59
CA ILE A 199 -2.07 -11.07 -25.77
C ILE A 199 -1.94 -9.80 -26.63
N ASN A 200 -1.32 -9.89 -27.81
CA ASN A 200 -1.11 -8.77 -28.73
C ASN A 200 -2.40 -8.02 -29.09
N SER A 201 -3.52 -8.73 -29.19
CA SER A 201 -4.83 -8.13 -29.49
C SER A 201 -5.41 -7.26 -28.36
N TYR A 202 -4.80 -7.31 -27.17
CA TYR A 202 -5.21 -6.57 -25.98
C TYR A 202 -4.18 -5.53 -25.53
N LEU A 203 -3.03 -5.44 -26.21
CA LEU A 203 -1.94 -4.56 -25.82
C LEU A 203 -2.25 -3.11 -26.19
N LYS A 204 -1.95 -2.21 -25.24
CA LYS A 204 -1.83 -0.78 -25.47
C LYS A 204 -0.45 -0.35 -24.99
N PHE A 205 0.33 0.32 -25.84
CA PHE A 205 1.63 0.86 -25.45
C PHE A 205 1.49 2.35 -25.14
N ASN A 206 2.06 2.76 -24.01
CA ASN A 206 2.33 4.16 -23.68
C ASN A 206 3.79 4.32 -23.27
N VAL A 207 4.65 4.06 -24.24
CA VAL A 207 6.10 4.22 -24.20
C VAL A 207 6.59 4.54 -25.60
N ASP A 208 7.78 5.10 -25.68
CA ASP A 208 8.46 5.33 -26.94
C ASP A 208 8.78 4.02 -27.67
N GLU A 209 8.97 4.09 -28.98
CA GLU A 209 9.12 2.90 -29.84
C GLU A 209 10.29 2.00 -29.40
N ASN A 210 11.38 2.58 -28.91
CA ASN A 210 12.54 1.84 -28.37
C ASN A 210 12.15 0.93 -27.19
N PHE A 211 11.36 1.45 -26.24
CA PHE A 211 10.92 0.69 -25.07
C PHE A 211 9.82 -0.32 -25.41
N LYS A 212 8.98 -0.02 -26.41
CA LYS A 212 8.04 -0.98 -26.98
C LYS A 212 8.77 -2.17 -27.60
N ASN A 213 9.80 -1.92 -28.41
CA ASN A 213 10.63 -2.97 -29.02
C ASN A 213 11.33 -3.82 -27.95
N LEU A 214 11.91 -3.18 -26.93
CA LEU A 214 12.49 -3.88 -25.79
C LEU A 214 11.47 -4.81 -25.11
N TRP A 215 10.26 -4.33 -24.83
CA TRP A 215 9.23 -5.18 -24.21
C TRP A 215 8.82 -6.36 -25.11
N LEU A 216 8.67 -6.11 -26.42
CA LEU A 216 8.37 -7.16 -27.38
C LEU A 216 9.47 -8.22 -27.41
N GLU A 217 10.74 -7.81 -27.42
CA GLU A 217 11.91 -8.71 -27.37
C GLU A 217 11.94 -9.55 -26.11
N LEU A 218 11.73 -8.96 -24.92
CA LEU A 218 11.64 -9.69 -23.66
C LEU A 218 10.52 -10.75 -23.67
N ASN A 219 9.50 -10.56 -24.50
CA ASN A 219 8.34 -11.45 -24.61
C ASN A 219 8.33 -12.31 -25.88
N LYS A 220 9.34 -12.22 -26.74
CA LYS A 220 9.56 -13.19 -27.82
C LYS A 220 9.79 -14.56 -27.18
N GLN A 221 9.31 -15.61 -27.84
CA GLN A 221 9.46 -16.98 -27.34
C GLN A 221 10.95 -17.32 -27.28
N ILE A 222 11.52 -17.38 -26.08
CA ILE A 222 12.75 -18.14 -25.84
C ILE A 222 12.30 -19.48 -25.25
N THR A 223 11.99 -20.41 -26.15
CA THR A 223 12.29 -21.83 -25.93
C THR A 223 13.80 -21.93 -25.83
N ASN A 224 14.34 -21.75 -24.61
CA ASN A 224 15.55 -22.40 -24.13
C ASN A 224 15.88 -21.89 -22.73
N LYS A 225 16.30 -22.85 -21.91
CA LYS A 225 17.00 -22.63 -20.64
C LYS A 225 18.03 -21.50 -20.77
N GLN A 226 18.26 -20.78 -19.67
CA GLN A 226 19.33 -19.81 -19.44
C GLN A 226 19.10 -18.38 -19.98
N LEU A 227 18.38 -17.59 -19.18
CA LEU A 227 18.97 -16.34 -18.69
C LEU A 227 19.02 -16.45 -17.16
N VAL A 228 19.93 -17.31 -16.68
CA VAL A 228 20.47 -17.11 -15.33
C VAL A 228 21.31 -15.85 -15.45
N GLN A 229 20.71 -14.69 -15.21
CA GLN A 229 21.50 -13.54 -14.85
C GLN A 229 22.22 -13.93 -13.56
N ASN A 230 23.56 -13.93 -13.61
CA ASN A 230 24.43 -13.91 -12.44
C ASN A 230 24.06 -12.67 -11.60
N TYR A 231 22.97 -12.73 -10.85
CA TYR A 231 22.90 -12.01 -9.61
C TYR A 231 23.73 -12.86 -8.66
N ASN A 232 24.83 -12.27 -8.16
CA ASN A 232 25.35 -12.66 -6.85
C ASN A 232 24.12 -12.73 -5.95
N GLU A 233 23.68 -13.94 -5.60
CA GLU A 233 22.51 -14.15 -4.77
C GLU A 233 22.85 -13.57 -3.40
N LYS A 234 22.63 -12.27 -3.23
CA LYS A 234 22.35 -11.72 -1.92
C LYS A 234 21.12 -12.51 -1.50
N ILE A 235 21.27 -13.39 -0.52
CA ILE A 235 20.17 -14.13 0.08
C ILE A 235 19.26 -13.05 0.69
N ILE A 236 18.26 -12.60 -0.08
CA ILE A 236 17.23 -11.69 0.41
C ILE A 236 16.23 -12.58 1.15
N THR A 237 16.63 -12.93 2.37
CA THR A 237 15.77 -13.58 3.35
C THR A 237 15.05 -12.47 4.12
N ASN A 238 13.72 -12.56 4.18
CA ASN A 238 12.97 -11.66 5.06
C ASN A 238 13.22 -12.09 6.51
N VAL A 239 13.21 -11.14 7.44
CA VAL A 239 13.48 -11.42 8.87
C VAL A 239 12.56 -12.52 9.42
N THR A 240 11.32 -12.62 8.93
CA THR A 240 10.37 -13.67 9.31
C THR A 240 10.81 -15.08 8.88
N SER A 241 11.49 -15.21 7.75
CA SER A 241 12.06 -16.46 7.26
C SER A 241 13.26 -16.90 8.10
N LEU A 242 13.98 -15.97 8.74
CA LEU A 242 14.97 -16.32 9.76
C LEU A 242 14.27 -17.00 10.93
N PHE A 243 13.17 -16.42 11.42
CA PHE A 243 12.41 -16.97 12.55
C PHE A 243 11.80 -18.35 12.30
N ASN A 244 11.56 -18.76 11.04
CA ASN A 244 11.02 -20.08 10.74
C ASN A 244 11.93 -21.23 11.23
N ASN A 245 13.23 -20.98 11.40
CA ASN A 245 14.20 -21.96 11.89
C ASN A 245 14.73 -21.62 13.30
N PHE A 246 14.25 -20.54 13.94
CA PHE A 246 14.64 -20.22 15.31
C PHE A 246 13.89 -21.10 16.30
N ASN A 247 14.63 -21.80 17.15
CA ASN A 247 14.04 -22.51 18.27
C ASN A 247 13.62 -21.48 19.34
N LEU A 248 12.31 -21.26 19.49
CA LEU A 248 11.72 -20.31 20.46
C LEU A 248 12.18 -20.56 21.90
N ILE A 249 12.60 -21.79 22.22
CA ILE A 249 13.09 -22.18 23.54
C ILE A 249 14.35 -21.38 23.93
N ASN A 250 15.31 -21.21 23.01
CA ASN A 250 16.56 -20.49 23.29
C ASN A 250 16.31 -19.00 23.57
N ILE A 251 15.32 -18.40 22.88
CA ILE A 251 14.94 -17.00 23.09
C ILE A 251 14.31 -16.81 24.48
N LEU A 252 13.53 -17.77 24.97
CA LEU A 252 12.94 -17.70 26.31
C LEU A 252 14.02 -17.80 27.40
N GLU A 253 15.07 -18.58 27.18
CA GLU A 253 16.24 -18.64 28.05
C GLU A 253 17.01 -17.31 28.03
N ASP A 254 17.24 -16.70 26.86
CA ASP A 254 17.88 -15.38 26.75
C ASP A 254 17.06 -14.28 27.45
N PHE A 255 15.73 -14.41 27.45
CA PHE A 255 14.82 -13.50 28.16
C PHE A 255 14.57 -13.87 29.62
N SER A 256 15.12 -14.97 30.14
CA SER A 256 14.92 -15.40 31.52
C SER A 256 15.42 -14.38 32.55
N ASN A 257 16.38 -13.54 32.15
CA ASN A 257 16.93 -12.45 32.97
C ASN A 257 16.12 -11.15 32.90
N ILE A 258 15.09 -11.06 32.03
CA ILE A 258 14.20 -9.89 32.01
C ILE A 258 13.21 -10.00 33.17
N LYS A 259 13.42 -9.18 34.20
CA LYS A 259 12.44 -9.00 35.27
C LYS A 259 11.19 -8.32 34.72
N LYS A 260 10.10 -9.08 34.57
CA LYS A 260 8.80 -8.54 34.19
C LYS A 260 8.04 -8.10 35.44
N ASN A 261 7.96 -6.79 35.67
CA ASN A 261 7.07 -6.22 36.67
C ASN A 261 5.76 -5.78 35.99
N ILE A 262 4.62 -6.29 36.48
CA ILE A 262 3.29 -5.82 36.07
C ILE A 262 2.77 -4.95 37.21
N SER A 263 2.72 -3.63 37.00
CA SER A 263 2.14 -2.68 37.94
C SER A 263 0.76 -2.25 37.46
N ASN A 264 -0.26 -2.43 38.31
CA ASN A 264 -1.61 -1.90 38.06
C ASN A 264 -1.65 -0.44 38.51
N LEU A 265 -1.20 0.47 37.65
CA LEU A 265 -1.27 1.90 37.89
C LEU A 265 -2.71 2.38 37.71
N LYS A 266 -3.40 2.67 38.82
CA LYS A 266 -4.69 3.37 38.78
C LYS A 266 -4.44 4.81 38.38
N CYS A 267 -5.00 5.30 37.28
CA CYS A 267 -4.97 6.71 36.91
C CYS A 267 -6.41 7.26 36.92
N ASP A 268 -6.61 8.41 37.56
CA ASP A 268 -7.94 9.03 37.68
C ASP A 268 -8.37 9.71 36.37
N TYR A 269 -7.44 9.83 35.42
CA TYR A 269 -7.65 10.43 34.11
C TYR A 269 -7.92 9.35 33.07
N THR A 270 -8.89 9.62 32.20
CA THR A 270 -9.23 8.79 31.03
C THR A 270 -9.46 9.69 29.83
N ILE A 271 -8.98 9.28 28.65
CA ILE A 271 -9.23 9.99 27.40
C ILE A 271 -10.62 9.57 26.90
N LYS A 272 -11.66 10.31 27.32
CA LYS A 272 -13.04 10.04 26.90
C LYS A 272 -13.32 10.61 25.51
N GLY A 273 -14.20 9.92 24.76
CA GLY A 273 -14.72 10.41 23.47
C GLY A 273 -13.67 10.60 22.37
N LEU A 274 -12.55 9.85 22.41
CA LEU A 274 -11.53 9.95 21.37
C LEU A 274 -12.05 9.38 20.05
N ASN A 275 -12.18 10.23 19.04
CA ASN A 275 -12.62 9.83 17.72
C ASN A 275 -11.47 9.17 16.95
N ASN A 276 -11.62 7.88 16.66
CA ASN A 276 -10.73 7.15 15.77
C ASN A 276 -11.21 7.17 14.31
N LEU A 277 -12.49 7.49 14.08
CA LEU A 277 -13.08 7.70 12.77
C LEU A 277 -13.57 9.15 12.70
N VAL A 278 -12.99 9.93 11.79
CA VAL A 278 -13.29 11.37 11.67
C VAL A 278 -13.90 11.65 10.30
N HIS A 279 -14.98 12.43 10.30
CA HIS A 279 -15.64 12.89 9.09
C HIS A 279 -14.92 14.09 8.50
N PHE A 280 -14.63 14.01 7.21
CA PHE A 280 -14.07 15.10 6.43
C PHE A 280 -15.01 15.43 5.26
N THR A 281 -14.89 16.66 4.79
CA THR A 281 -15.63 17.17 3.64
C THR A 281 -14.67 17.53 2.52
N LYS A 282 -15.09 17.28 1.28
CA LYS A 282 -14.40 17.76 0.08
C LYS A 282 -15.40 18.25 -0.95
N ILE A 283 -15.13 19.38 -1.57
CA ILE A 283 -15.90 19.90 -2.72
C ILE A 283 -15.33 19.28 -3.99
N LYS A 284 -16.17 18.63 -4.81
CA LYS A 284 -15.82 18.07 -6.13
C LYS A 284 -16.95 18.35 -7.10
N LYS A 285 -16.68 19.14 -8.16
CA LYS A 285 -17.68 19.56 -9.17
C LYS A 285 -18.95 20.15 -8.51
N ASP A 286 -18.74 21.13 -7.63
CA ASP A 286 -19.79 21.85 -6.88
C ASP A 286 -20.67 20.98 -5.97
N LYS A 287 -20.26 19.74 -5.70
CA LYS A 287 -20.90 18.85 -4.74
C LYS A 287 -20.03 18.66 -3.51
N GLN A 288 -20.65 18.77 -2.35
CA GLN A 288 -20.04 18.42 -1.07
C GLN A 288 -20.03 16.89 -0.93
N ILE A 289 -18.83 16.31 -0.84
CA ILE A 289 -18.62 14.88 -0.61
C ILE A 289 -18.11 14.70 0.82
N GLN A 290 -18.84 13.95 1.63
CA GLN A 290 -18.39 13.51 2.94
C GLN A 290 -17.69 12.16 2.85
N TYR A 291 -16.65 11.98 3.66
CA TYR A 291 -15.88 10.75 3.77
C TYR A 291 -15.30 10.60 5.17
N LEU A 292 -14.94 9.36 5.54
CA LEU A 292 -14.39 9.01 6.85
C LEU A 292 -12.93 8.64 6.73
N GLU A 293 -12.05 9.13 7.62
CA GLU A 293 -10.69 8.60 7.77
C GLU A 293 -10.51 7.97 9.16
N ASN A 294 -9.83 6.83 9.18
CA ASN A 294 -9.36 6.25 10.42
C ASN A 294 -8.07 6.94 10.88
N VAL A 295 -8.14 7.70 11.97
CA VAL A 295 -7.03 8.49 12.51
C VAL A 295 -6.39 7.84 13.73
N SER A 296 -6.68 6.58 14.06
CA SER A 296 -6.18 5.94 15.28
C SER A 296 -4.64 5.89 15.34
N SER A 297 -3.98 5.63 14.20
CA SER A 297 -2.51 5.63 14.11
C SER A 297 -1.92 7.03 14.25
N ILE A 298 -2.65 8.07 13.83
CA ILE A 298 -2.25 9.46 13.98
C ILE A 298 -2.40 9.87 15.46
N ASN A 299 -3.51 9.48 16.10
CA ASN A 299 -3.72 9.69 17.53
C ASN A 299 -2.60 9.05 18.36
N GLY A 300 -2.15 7.84 17.98
CA GLY A 300 -1.05 7.14 18.64
C GLY A 300 0.29 7.86 18.59
N ILE A 301 0.55 8.67 17.55
CA ILE A 301 1.78 9.48 17.45
C ILE A 301 1.58 10.86 18.10
N PHE A 302 0.36 11.41 18.00
CA PHE A 302 0.05 12.75 18.50
C PHE A 302 0.27 12.87 20.01
N PHE A 303 -0.26 11.93 20.79
CA PHE A 303 -0.22 12.04 22.26
C PHE A 303 1.21 11.96 22.83
N PRO A 304 2.07 11.00 22.42
CA PRO A 304 3.49 11.02 22.78
C PRO A 304 4.20 12.32 22.40
N LEU A 305 3.98 12.80 21.17
CA LEU A 305 4.64 14.02 20.69
C LEU A 305 4.16 15.26 21.46
N TYR A 306 2.88 15.30 21.82
CA TYR A 306 2.32 16.37 22.65
C TYR A 306 2.95 16.40 24.05
N PHE A 307 3.12 15.23 24.68
CA PHE A 307 3.79 15.12 25.97
C PHE A 307 5.26 15.57 25.92
N GLN A 308 5.97 15.22 24.84
CA GLN A 308 7.38 15.59 24.66
C GLN A 308 7.59 17.03 24.16
N ASN A 309 6.53 17.79 23.87
CA ASN A 309 6.64 19.13 23.32
C ASN A 309 7.47 20.06 24.21
N ASP A 310 7.28 19.97 25.53
CA ASP A 310 7.96 20.81 26.51
C ASP A 310 9.46 20.47 26.67
N ASN A 311 9.91 19.32 26.15
CA ASN A 311 11.30 18.86 26.21
C ASN A 311 12.12 19.26 24.98
N GLY A 312 11.57 20.05 24.06
CA GLY A 312 12.26 20.50 22.86
C GLY A 312 12.33 19.48 21.72
N TYR A 313 11.69 18.31 21.84
CA TYR A 313 11.69 17.29 20.78
C TYR A 313 11.07 17.77 19.46
N ILE A 314 10.06 18.66 19.52
CA ILE A 314 9.51 19.29 18.31
C ILE A 314 10.60 20.08 17.57
N LYS A 315 11.52 20.73 18.27
CA LYS A 315 12.63 21.47 17.64
C LYS A 315 13.52 20.55 16.81
N GLU A 316 13.81 19.35 17.30
CA GLU A 316 14.61 18.35 16.57
C GLU A 316 13.90 17.90 15.30
N ILE A 317 12.59 17.61 15.39
CA ILE A 317 11.78 17.26 14.23
C ILE A 317 11.77 18.41 13.21
N ILE A 318 11.60 19.65 13.66
CA ILE A 318 11.59 20.81 12.78
C ILE A 318 12.96 21.03 12.13
N ASN A 319 14.06 20.81 12.86
CA ASN A 319 15.41 20.84 12.28
C ASN A 319 15.56 19.78 11.18
N TYR A 320 15.09 18.55 11.41
CA TYR A 320 15.05 17.53 10.37
C TYR A 320 14.24 17.98 9.13
N PHE A 321 13.12 18.69 9.32
CA PHE A 321 12.35 19.26 8.20
C PHE A 321 13.11 20.38 7.48
N LYS A 322 13.87 21.21 8.21
CA LYS A 322 14.74 22.25 7.64
C LYS A 322 15.83 21.61 6.77
N ASP A 323 16.49 20.56 7.26
CA ASP A 323 17.50 19.80 6.50
C ASP A 323 16.89 19.16 5.24
N LEU A 324 15.72 18.54 5.36
CA LEU A 324 15.00 18.00 4.21
C LEU A 324 14.66 19.08 3.18
N TYR A 325 14.21 20.25 3.65
CA TYR A 325 13.89 21.37 2.78
C TYR A 325 15.12 21.88 2.01
N GLU A 326 16.27 21.99 2.68
CA GLU A 326 17.54 22.39 2.06
C GLU A 326 17.99 21.37 1.00
N GLN A 327 17.92 20.07 1.31
CA GLN A 327 18.25 19.01 0.34
C GLN A 327 17.37 19.07 -0.91
N ILE A 328 16.08 19.40 -0.75
CA ILE A 328 15.14 19.60 -1.87
C ILE A 328 15.54 20.80 -2.74
N GLU A 329 16.01 21.91 -2.14
CA GLU A 329 16.47 23.11 -2.86
C GLU A 329 17.79 22.88 -3.60
N LEU A 330 18.76 22.26 -2.95
CA LEU A 330 20.12 22.08 -3.47
C LEU A 330 20.22 21.08 -4.64
N LYS A 331 19.14 20.36 -4.96
CA LYS A 331 19.10 19.30 -6.00
C LYS A 331 20.23 18.25 -5.86
N LYS A 332 20.87 18.14 -4.69
CA LYS A 332 21.89 17.12 -4.41
C LYS A 332 21.24 15.73 -4.51
N GLU A 333 21.99 14.78 -5.08
CA GLU A 333 21.64 13.40 -5.44
C GLU A 333 20.16 13.00 -5.30
N GLU A 334 19.51 12.65 -6.42
CA GLU A 334 18.09 12.25 -6.47
C GLU A 334 17.80 10.93 -5.74
N ASN A 335 17.86 10.93 -4.41
CA ASN A 335 17.24 9.90 -3.62
C ASN A 335 15.73 9.91 -3.91
N ASN A 336 15.15 8.72 -4.08
CA ASN A 336 13.72 8.55 -4.36
C ASN A 336 12.82 9.27 -3.33
N ILE A 337 13.24 9.38 -2.06
CA ILE A 337 12.51 10.11 -1.02
C ILE A 337 12.48 11.61 -1.33
N ILE A 338 13.62 12.21 -1.69
CA ILE A 338 13.71 13.64 -2.07
C ILE A 338 12.80 13.93 -3.27
N LYS A 339 12.76 13.03 -4.27
CA LYS A 339 11.86 13.17 -5.43
C LYS A 339 10.37 13.18 -5.04
N LEU A 340 9.97 12.36 -4.07
CA LEU A 340 8.61 12.36 -3.52
C LEU A 340 8.32 13.66 -2.77
N LEU A 341 9.28 14.10 -1.95
CA LEU A 341 9.16 15.29 -1.12
C LEU A 341 9.17 16.60 -1.89
N LYS A 342 9.79 16.66 -3.07
CA LYS A 342 9.71 17.81 -3.99
C LYS A 342 8.25 18.27 -4.20
N ARG A 343 7.30 17.32 -4.29
CA ARG A 343 5.86 17.63 -4.44
C ARG A 343 5.22 18.22 -3.20
N GLN A 344 5.82 18.02 -2.03
CA GLN A 344 5.36 18.50 -0.73
C GLN A 344 6.18 19.69 -0.20
N LYS A 345 7.12 20.22 -1.00
CA LYS A 345 8.01 21.32 -0.65
C LYS A 345 7.29 22.50 0.01
N THR A 346 6.18 22.95 -0.56
CA THR A 346 5.38 24.06 -0.02
C THR A 346 4.80 23.74 1.36
N ARG A 347 4.34 22.51 1.59
CA ARG A 347 3.83 22.08 2.90
C ARG A 347 4.94 22.03 3.95
N ILE A 348 6.11 21.47 3.59
CA ILE A 348 7.28 21.45 4.48
C ILE A 348 7.65 22.88 4.88
N LYS A 349 7.73 23.80 3.91
CA LYS A 349 7.98 25.23 4.16
C LYS A 349 6.95 25.85 5.10
N ASN A 350 5.67 25.54 4.92
CA ASN A 350 4.59 26.06 5.75
C ASN A 350 4.65 25.52 7.19
N ILE A 351 5.00 24.25 7.38
CA ILE A 351 5.21 23.64 8.71
C ILE A 351 6.36 24.35 9.44
N ILE A 352 7.50 24.51 8.76
CA ILE A 352 8.67 25.22 9.30
C ILE A 352 8.30 26.65 9.69
N LYS A 353 7.66 27.39 8.77
CA LYS A 353 7.23 28.77 9.02
C LYS A 353 6.25 28.85 10.19
N SER A 354 5.28 27.95 10.27
CA SER A 354 4.29 27.93 11.35
C SER A 354 4.93 27.66 12.71
N TYR A 355 6.00 26.86 12.75
CA TYR A 355 6.80 26.67 13.96
C TYR A 355 7.56 27.95 14.34
N ASP A 356 8.28 28.55 13.40
CA ASP A 356 9.04 29.79 13.65
C ASP A 356 8.10 30.95 14.09
N ASP A 357 6.88 31.00 13.55
CA ASP A 357 5.82 31.96 13.89
C ASP A 357 5.05 31.60 15.20
N LYS A 358 5.41 30.52 15.90
CA LYS A 358 4.73 29.99 17.11
C LYS A 358 3.23 29.69 16.92
N LYS A 359 2.85 29.26 15.71
CA LYS A 359 1.46 28.91 15.31
C LYS A 359 1.34 27.49 14.79
N LEU A 360 2.30 26.61 15.11
CA LEU A 360 2.32 25.24 14.62
C LEU A 360 1.08 24.46 15.10
N ASN A 361 0.31 23.92 14.16
CA ASN A 361 -0.68 22.90 14.48
C ASN A 361 0.03 21.55 14.61
N LEU A 362 0.08 21.02 15.83
CA LEU A 362 0.75 19.75 16.09
C LEU A 362 0.15 18.57 15.30
N LEU A 363 -1.16 18.57 15.06
CA LEU A 363 -1.80 17.54 14.24
C LEU A 363 -1.31 17.58 12.78
N GLU A 364 -1.00 18.76 12.25
CA GLU A 364 -0.45 18.90 10.90
C GLU A 364 0.94 18.28 10.80
N LEU A 365 1.79 18.55 11.80
CA LEU A 365 3.09 17.92 11.91
C LEU A 365 2.96 16.40 11.99
N VAL A 366 2.07 15.88 12.84
CA VAL A 366 1.89 14.43 13.04
C VAL A 366 1.34 13.75 11.78
N VAL A 367 0.37 14.34 11.09
CA VAL A 367 -0.15 13.80 9.81
C VAL A 367 0.98 13.70 8.77
N PHE A 368 1.85 14.71 8.72
CA PHE A 368 2.98 14.71 7.80
C PHE A 368 4.04 13.67 8.17
N LEU A 369 4.42 13.59 9.45
CA LEU A 369 5.34 12.57 9.98
C LEU A 369 4.83 11.16 9.72
N HIS A 370 3.55 10.91 9.98
CA HIS A 370 2.93 9.62 9.72
C HIS A 370 3.01 9.25 8.23
N ALA A 371 2.75 10.22 7.34
CA ALA A 371 2.84 9.99 5.89
C ALA A 371 4.28 9.75 5.41
N LEU A 372 5.26 10.42 6.01
CA LEU A 372 6.69 10.19 5.80
C LEU A 372 7.08 8.77 6.19
N ASN A 373 6.77 8.37 7.43
CA ASN A 373 7.12 7.07 7.99
C ASN A 373 6.48 5.92 7.21
N GLU A 374 5.23 6.07 6.79
CA GLU A 374 4.54 5.05 5.99
C GLU A 374 4.88 5.07 4.50
N GLY A 375 5.45 6.17 3.98
CA GLY A 375 5.57 6.40 2.55
C GLY A 375 4.25 6.60 1.81
N LYS A 376 3.18 7.00 2.53
CA LYS A 376 1.79 7.06 2.04
C LYS A 376 1.26 8.48 2.07
N PHE A 377 1.71 9.29 1.12
CA PHE A 377 1.41 10.73 1.05
C PHE A 377 -0.05 11.08 0.68
N TYR A 378 -0.87 10.12 0.26
CA TYR A 378 -2.28 10.40 -0.08
C TYR A 378 -3.11 10.91 1.11
N ARG A 379 -2.74 10.50 2.34
CA ARG A 379 -3.44 10.92 3.57
C ARG A 379 -3.33 12.42 3.82
N ILE A 380 -2.20 13.04 3.47
CA ILE A 380 -1.98 14.49 3.64
C ILE A 380 -2.99 15.31 2.81
N ASN A 381 -3.45 14.79 1.68
CA ASN A 381 -4.44 15.48 0.85
C ASN A 381 -5.89 15.25 1.29
N GLN A 382 -6.13 14.22 2.11
CA GLN A 382 -7.44 13.77 2.57
C GLN A 382 -7.76 14.25 3.98
N ILE A 383 -6.77 14.33 4.86
CA ILE A 383 -6.96 14.78 6.24
C ILE A 383 -6.76 16.29 6.24
N LYS A 384 -7.86 17.03 6.29
CA LYS A 384 -7.92 18.50 6.36
C LYS A 384 -8.57 18.91 7.68
N ASP A 385 -8.58 20.20 8.01
CA ASP A 385 -9.32 20.73 9.17
C ASP A 385 -8.96 19.99 10.47
N MET A 386 -7.68 20.02 10.83
CA MET A 386 -7.08 19.16 11.87
C MET A 386 -7.39 19.66 13.29
N ASN A 387 -8.59 19.34 13.76
CA ASN A 387 -9.12 19.80 15.06
C ASN A 387 -9.88 18.71 15.86
N TRP A 388 -9.71 17.43 15.53
CA TRP A 388 -10.49 16.34 16.15
C TRP A 388 -10.00 15.91 17.54
N ILE A 389 -8.90 16.49 18.04
CA ILE A 389 -8.40 16.27 19.41
C ILE A 389 -8.62 17.54 20.22
N SER A 390 -9.44 17.44 21.25
CA SER A 390 -9.80 18.54 22.15
C SER A 390 -8.70 18.85 23.19
N GLU A 391 -8.73 20.06 23.76
CA GLU A 391 -7.82 20.43 24.86
C GLU A 391 -8.01 19.56 26.10
N GLU A 392 -9.24 19.12 26.41
CA GLU A 392 -9.51 18.19 27.51
C GLU A 392 -8.80 16.85 27.31
N GLN A 393 -8.81 16.32 26.08
CA GLN A 393 -8.12 15.07 25.74
C GLN A 393 -6.60 15.22 25.82
N LYS A 394 -6.07 16.36 25.37
CA LYS A 394 -4.65 16.69 25.49
C LYS A 394 -4.22 16.73 26.96
N TYR A 395 -4.97 17.45 27.80
CA TYR A 395 -4.71 17.55 29.24
C TYR A 395 -4.78 16.19 29.94
N ALA A 396 -5.84 15.41 29.68
CA ALA A 396 -6.00 14.07 30.25
C ALA A 396 -4.85 13.14 29.85
N SER A 397 -4.42 13.19 28.58
CA SER A 397 -3.26 12.42 28.10
C SER A 397 -1.97 12.83 28.81
N ASN A 398 -1.75 14.13 29.00
CA ASN A 398 -0.56 14.63 29.70
C ASN A 398 -0.51 14.11 31.14
N LYS A 399 -1.64 14.14 31.85
CA LYS A 399 -1.73 13.61 33.22
C LYS A 399 -1.52 12.11 33.32
N ILE A 400 -1.96 11.36 32.32
CA ILE A 400 -1.66 9.93 32.22
C ILE A 400 -0.16 9.72 32.06
N PHE A 401 0.48 10.39 31.10
CA PHE A 401 1.92 10.25 30.89
C PHE A 401 2.77 10.74 32.07
N GLU A 402 2.45 11.86 32.71
CA GLU A 402 3.15 12.34 33.93
C GLU A 402 3.16 11.28 35.04
N LYS A 403 2.06 10.50 35.16
CA LYS A 403 1.97 9.42 36.13
C LYS A 403 2.84 8.22 35.73
N LEU A 404 2.81 7.85 34.45
CA LEU A 404 3.49 6.65 33.94
C LEU A 404 4.99 6.84 33.72
N LEU A 405 5.40 8.02 33.24
CA LEU A 405 6.72 8.30 32.69
C LEU A 405 7.37 9.49 33.39
N SER A 406 8.68 9.56 33.32
CA SER A 406 9.48 10.73 33.67
C SER A 406 9.42 11.77 32.55
N LYS A 407 9.86 13.00 32.84
CA LYS A 407 9.94 14.03 31.80
C LYS A 407 10.96 13.69 30.73
N ASN A 408 12.01 12.94 31.05
CA ASN A 408 13.11 12.64 30.12
C ASN A 408 12.87 11.36 29.29
N CYS A 409 11.66 10.81 29.29
CA CYS A 409 11.35 9.65 28.45
C CYS A 409 11.45 9.98 26.95
N LEU A 410 11.93 9.01 26.18
CA LEU A 410 12.09 9.10 24.74
C LEU A 410 11.12 8.14 24.06
N PHE A 411 10.28 8.65 23.17
CA PHE A 411 9.41 7.84 22.33
C PHE A 411 10.04 7.57 20.97
N GLU A 412 9.59 6.48 20.32
CA GLU A 412 9.98 6.11 18.95
C GLU A 412 11.51 6.11 18.77
N VAL A 413 12.23 5.47 19.70
CA VAL A 413 13.69 5.43 19.70
C VAL A 413 14.17 4.44 18.63
N PRO A 414 14.90 4.88 17.58
CA PRO A 414 15.42 3.97 16.58
C PRO A 414 16.52 3.10 17.17
N VAL A 415 16.46 1.80 16.89
CA VAL A 415 17.48 0.82 17.22
C VAL A 415 17.85 0.09 15.94
N SER A 416 19.13 0.15 15.59
CA SER A 416 19.70 -0.57 14.47
C SER A 416 20.79 -1.52 14.92
N TYR A 417 20.77 -2.73 14.37
CA TYR A 417 21.85 -3.70 14.47
C TYR A 417 22.39 -3.96 13.07
N LEU A 418 23.69 -3.73 12.89
CA LEU A 418 24.40 -3.96 11.64
C LEU A 418 25.42 -5.07 11.85
N SER A 419 25.38 -6.09 11.01
CA SER A 419 26.42 -7.10 10.85
C SER A 419 26.93 -7.11 9.41
N ASP A 420 27.96 -7.91 9.13
CA ASP A 420 28.55 -8.05 7.78
C ASP A 420 27.53 -8.49 6.71
N THR A 421 26.42 -9.11 7.12
CA THR A 421 25.43 -9.71 6.22
C THR A 421 24.00 -9.20 6.45
N LEU A 422 23.73 -8.54 7.57
CA LEU A 422 22.38 -8.19 7.98
C LEU A 422 22.32 -6.79 8.58
N GLU A 423 21.35 -6.01 8.13
CA GLU A 423 20.95 -4.76 8.77
C GLU A 423 19.53 -4.94 9.30
N LEU A 424 19.36 -4.81 10.62
CA LEU A 424 18.07 -4.79 11.28
C LEU A 424 17.85 -3.38 11.82
N SER A 425 16.69 -2.80 11.55
CA SER A 425 16.27 -1.53 12.13
C SER A 425 14.84 -1.62 12.65
N ARG A 426 14.63 -1.12 13.87
CA ARG A 426 13.34 -1.08 14.57
C ARG A 426 13.24 0.17 15.42
N PHE A 427 12.06 0.41 15.97
CA PHE A 427 11.80 1.47 16.93
C PHE A 427 11.36 0.84 18.24
N ILE A 428 11.84 1.40 19.36
CA ILE A 428 11.30 1.13 20.69
C ILE A 428 10.23 2.19 20.96
N ASP A 429 9.01 1.76 21.29
CA ASP A 429 7.86 2.66 21.48
C ASP A 429 8.15 3.76 22.51
N CYS A 430 8.75 3.39 23.66
CA CYS A 430 9.14 4.33 24.70
C CYS A 430 10.31 3.77 25.54
N ILE A 431 11.28 4.62 25.85
CA ILE A 431 12.36 4.35 26.81
C ILE A 431 12.28 5.41 27.91
N ASP A 432 12.16 4.96 29.15
CA ASP A 432 12.27 5.81 30.34
C ASP A 432 13.38 5.26 31.23
N ILE A 433 14.45 6.02 31.37
CA ILE A 433 15.65 5.60 32.11
C ILE A 433 15.51 5.91 33.61
N GLU A 434 14.62 6.84 33.96
CA GLU A 434 14.45 7.34 35.34
C GLU A 434 13.40 6.55 36.12
N LYS A 435 12.32 6.11 35.47
CA LYS A 435 11.33 5.18 36.05
C LYS A 435 11.59 3.76 35.55
N LYS A 436 12.33 2.98 36.34
CA LYS A 436 12.63 1.55 36.09
C LYS A 436 11.53 0.60 36.54
#